data_AF-A0A7H1RPE6-F1
#
_entry.id   AF-A0A7H1RPE6-F1
#
_cell.length_a   1.000
_cell.length_b   1.000
_cell.length_c   1.000
_cell.angle_alpha   90.00
_cell.angle_beta   90.00
_cell.angle_gamma   90.00
#
_symmetry.space_group_name_H-M   'P 1'
#
loop_
_entity.id
_entity.type
_entity.pdbx_description
1 polymer ?
#
loop_
_entity_poly.entity_id
_entity_poly.type
_entity_poly.pdbx_seq_one_letter_code
_entity_poly.pdbx_strand_id
1 'polypeptide(L)'
;MTAGRKELNCLHQLDQCISVLIHYPKGAQLASPFLRHKLPRVRTLMILTLSAAITALPVRAAETEVARRANRVEADVQQSPRPDDLGFATRIQRSYDRNFGDIDNAGQLRNHSDTDLKRHWEAAETAIFYTSAAHVTASAQRVLGEMERRGLADNRARSRLFNALLSAGRFDAARSFAARHTDSGLPQVPAFLDTDPGLPSAWRFSKDGNTLTRTGIDLQPLQIIVAAGCHFSADAANDIANDPVLGPVFTRHARWLSLPPGNEDLDALREWNRTHPRTPMLAIRNRAEWAVIPKWNMPTFAIIQGGKLIDSTRGWRSGDPEFRNKLVSMLRRAGLLQAGTD
;
A
#
# COMPACT_ATOMS: atom_id res chain seq x y z
N MET A 1 -1.65 -25.05 11.19
CA MET A 1 -0.42 -24.52 10.56
C MET A 1 -0.76 -23.17 9.92
N THR A 2 -0.81 -22.08 10.70
CA THR A 2 -1.38 -20.80 10.26
C THR A 2 -0.81 -19.63 11.07
N ALA A 3 0.51 -19.46 11.06
CA ALA A 3 1.16 -18.29 11.66
C ALA A 3 2.02 -17.48 10.65
N GLY A 4 2.45 -18.08 9.53
CA GLY A 4 3.41 -17.46 8.61
C GLY A 4 2.86 -16.51 7.53
N ARG A 5 1.53 -16.30 7.43
CA ARG A 5 0.94 -15.46 6.36
C ARG A 5 0.65 -14.00 6.77
N LYS A 6 0.74 -13.66 8.06
CA LYS A 6 0.42 -12.30 8.55
C LYS A 6 1.59 -11.30 8.46
N GLU A 7 2.84 -11.75 8.45
CA GLU A 7 4.00 -10.82 8.46
C GLU A 7 4.33 -10.22 7.08
N LEU A 8 4.01 -10.90 5.97
CA LEU A 8 4.36 -10.44 4.63
C LEU A 8 3.51 -9.26 4.12
N ASN A 9 2.28 -9.07 4.63
CA ASN A 9 1.48 -7.88 4.29
C ASN A 9 1.89 -6.64 5.12
N CYS A 10 2.59 -6.81 6.24
CA CYS A 10 3.02 -5.70 7.10
C CYS A 10 4.19 -4.91 6.48
N LEU A 11 5.07 -5.57 5.73
CA LEU A 11 6.23 -4.94 5.09
C LEU A 11 5.90 -4.03 3.90
N HIS A 12 4.76 -4.21 3.23
CA HIS A 12 4.34 -3.32 2.14
C HIS A 12 3.53 -2.09 2.61
N GLN A 13 2.97 -2.13 3.82
CA GLN A 13 2.35 -0.97 4.47
C GLN A 13 3.38 -0.07 5.16
N LEU A 14 4.62 -0.56 5.36
CA LEU A 14 5.69 0.17 6.02
C LEU A 14 6.19 1.39 5.24
N ASP A 15 6.17 1.39 3.90
CA ASP A 15 6.57 2.58 3.11
C ASP A 15 5.61 3.76 3.26
N GLN A 16 4.37 3.53 3.71
CA GLN A 16 3.44 4.60 4.10
C GLN A 16 3.53 4.97 5.59
N CYS A 17 4.13 4.10 6.43
CA CYS A 17 4.32 4.32 7.87
C CYS A 17 5.68 4.96 8.22
N ILE A 18 6.72 4.80 7.39
CA ILE A 18 8.11 5.23 7.72
C ILE A 18 8.30 6.77 7.75
N SER A 19 7.34 7.57 7.30
CA SER A 19 7.45 9.05 7.37
C SER A 19 7.28 9.66 8.77
N VAL A 20 7.17 8.87 9.85
CA VAL A 20 6.94 9.38 11.23
C VAL A 20 8.14 9.18 12.17
N LEU A 21 9.23 8.53 11.74
CA LEU A 21 10.31 8.10 12.67
C LEU A 21 11.71 8.72 12.48
N ILE A 22 11.84 9.91 11.88
CA ILE A 22 13.15 10.56 11.76
C ILE A 22 13.13 11.97 12.39
N HIS A 23 13.22 12.00 13.72
CA HIS A 23 13.87 13.10 14.45
C HIS A 23 14.21 12.66 15.88
N TYR A 24 15.44 12.21 16.12
CA TYR A 24 16.16 12.42 17.39
C TYR A 24 17.69 12.31 17.14
N PRO A 25 18.51 13.21 17.73
CA PRO A 25 19.93 13.28 17.45
C PRO A 25 20.75 12.31 18.31
N LYS A 26 21.83 11.79 17.73
CA LYS A 26 22.82 10.91 18.37
C LYS A 26 23.71 11.72 19.32
N GLY A 27 23.93 11.19 20.53
CA GLY A 27 25.02 11.59 21.40
C GLY A 27 25.10 10.75 22.66
N ALA A 28 26.05 9.81 22.70
CA ALA A 28 26.87 9.49 23.88
C ALA A 28 27.78 8.28 23.58
N GLN A 29 29.09 8.54 23.61
CA GLN A 29 30.17 7.56 23.72
C GLN A 29 30.13 6.89 25.10
N LEU A 30 30.38 5.59 25.17
CA LEU A 30 31.05 4.99 26.32
C LEU A 30 32.02 3.90 25.86
N ALA A 31 33.26 4.09 26.24
CA ALA A 31 34.38 3.16 26.11
C ALA A 31 34.31 2.10 27.23
N SER A 32 34.83 0.90 26.95
CA SER A 32 35.49 0.09 27.97
C SER A 32 36.46 -0.93 27.36
N PRO A 33 37.51 -1.35 28.10
CA PRO A 33 38.69 -2.01 27.57
C PRO A 33 38.88 -3.45 28.12
N PHE A 34 40.00 -4.07 27.77
CA PHE A 34 40.62 -5.29 28.33
C PHE A 34 40.03 -6.65 27.93
N LEU A 35 40.82 -7.44 27.19
CA LEU A 35 41.61 -8.53 27.80
C LEU A 35 42.61 -9.13 26.81
N ARG A 36 43.87 -9.19 27.26
CA ARG A 36 45.00 -9.88 26.64
C ARG A 36 44.88 -11.37 26.90
N HIS A 37 45.06 -12.21 25.88
CA HIS A 37 45.68 -13.53 26.08
C HIS A 37 46.69 -13.84 24.98
N LYS A 38 47.83 -14.37 25.44
CA LYS A 38 49.01 -14.77 24.68
C LYS A 38 48.95 -16.26 24.34
N LEU A 39 49.77 -16.63 23.34
CA LEU A 39 50.46 -17.91 23.07
C LEU A 39 49.84 -18.78 21.94
N PRO A 40 50.62 -19.66 21.29
CA PRO A 40 52.05 -19.59 20.97
C PRO A 40 52.37 -19.87 19.47
N ARG A 41 53.65 -19.65 19.15
CA ARG A 41 54.33 -19.84 17.87
C ARG A 41 54.09 -21.23 17.26
N VAL A 42 53.58 -21.26 16.03
CA VAL A 42 53.69 -22.40 15.12
C VAL A 42 54.64 -22.02 13.99
N ARG A 43 55.60 -22.90 13.73
CA ARG A 43 56.69 -22.78 12.76
C ARG A 43 56.15 -22.62 11.33
N THR A 44 56.50 -21.52 10.69
CA THR A 44 56.29 -21.27 9.26
C THR A 44 57.17 -22.20 8.43
N LEU A 45 56.56 -23.14 7.70
CA LEU A 45 57.20 -23.83 6.59
C LEU A 45 56.86 -23.04 5.32
N MET A 46 57.89 -22.42 4.73
CA MET A 46 57.81 -21.80 3.40
C MET A 46 57.55 -22.88 2.35
N ILE A 47 56.37 -22.85 1.73
CA ILE A 47 56.15 -23.48 0.43
C ILE A 47 55.78 -22.37 -0.54
N LEU A 48 56.74 -21.99 -1.39
CA LEU A 48 56.49 -21.21 -2.60
C LEU A 48 55.65 -22.08 -3.54
N THR A 49 54.35 -21.81 -3.63
CA THR A 49 53.55 -22.17 -4.78
C THR A 49 53.14 -20.88 -5.49
N LEU A 50 53.66 -20.71 -6.69
CA LEU A 50 53.37 -19.63 -7.61
C LEU A 50 51.90 -19.77 -8.06
N SER A 51 50.96 -19.28 -7.25
CA SER A 51 49.57 -19.15 -7.65
C SER A 51 49.47 -17.98 -8.63
N ALA A 52 49.35 -18.29 -9.92
CA ALA A 52 48.81 -17.34 -10.89
C ALA A 52 47.35 -17.05 -10.50
N ALA A 53 47.17 -16.08 -9.60
CA ALA A 53 45.86 -15.51 -9.32
C ALA A 53 45.46 -14.70 -10.55
N ILE A 54 44.80 -15.36 -11.51
CA ILE A 54 43.93 -14.67 -12.47
C ILE A 54 42.85 -14.02 -11.61
N THR A 55 43.06 -12.74 -11.28
CA THR A 55 42.01 -11.89 -10.74
C THR A 55 40.99 -11.71 -11.87
N ALA A 56 40.06 -12.65 -11.97
CA ALA A 56 38.81 -12.43 -12.67
C ALA A 56 38.09 -11.33 -11.88
N LEU A 57 38.41 -10.06 -12.21
CA LEU A 57 37.55 -8.94 -11.87
C LEU A 57 36.15 -9.36 -12.32
N PRO A 58 35.13 -9.38 -11.43
CA PRO A 58 33.78 -9.64 -11.88
C PRO A 58 33.49 -8.56 -12.90
N VAL A 59 33.38 -8.95 -14.16
CA VAL A 59 32.82 -8.10 -15.20
C VAL A 59 31.44 -7.74 -14.68
N ARG A 60 31.28 -6.52 -14.17
CA ARG A 60 29.96 -5.96 -13.93
C ARG A 60 29.28 -6.03 -15.29
N ALA A 61 28.38 -7.00 -15.46
CA ALA A 61 27.58 -7.10 -16.67
C ALA A 61 27.00 -5.71 -16.91
N ALA A 62 27.27 -5.15 -18.10
CA ALA A 62 26.80 -3.83 -18.44
C ALA A 62 25.29 -3.78 -18.22
N GLU A 63 24.82 -2.80 -17.46
CA GLU A 63 23.41 -2.66 -17.17
C GLU A 63 22.65 -2.48 -18.49
N THR A 64 21.65 -3.33 -18.72
CA THR A 64 20.84 -3.28 -19.94
C THR A 64 20.02 -2.00 -20.00
N GLU A 65 19.57 -1.61 -21.19
CA GLU A 65 18.71 -0.42 -21.31
C GLU A 65 17.39 -0.59 -20.55
N VAL A 66 16.85 -1.81 -20.49
CA VAL A 66 15.62 -2.11 -19.73
C VAL A 66 15.86 -1.95 -18.22
N ALA A 67 17.00 -2.41 -17.70
CA ALA A 67 17.35 -2.20 -16.30
C ALA A 67 17.50 -0.70 -15.96
N ARG A 68 18.15 0.10 -16.82
CA ARG A 68 18.22 1.56 -16.64
C ARG A 68 16.84 2.22 -16.64
N ARG A 69 15.95 1.80 -17.55
CA ARG A 69 14.55 2.27 -17.62
C ARG A 69 13.79 1.97 -16.33
N ALA A 70 13.94 0.76 -15.79
CA ALA A 70 13.33 0.36 -14.53
C ALA A 70 13.83 1.21 -13.35
N ASN A 71 15.13 1.41 -13.24
CA ASN A 71 15.71 2.24 -12.18
C ASN A 71 15.21 3.69 -12.20
N ARG A 72 14.90 4.24 -13.38
CA ARG A 72 14.32 5.60 -13.49
C ARG A 72 12.91 5.68 -12.91
N VAL A 73 12.10 4.63 -13.08
CA VAL A 73 10.77 4.56 -12.46
C VAL A 73 10.90 4.47 -10.94
N GLU A 74 11.80 3.62 -10.43
CA GLU A 74 12.05 3.48 -9.00
C GLU A 74 12.60 4.77 -8.36
N ALA A 75 13.52 5.46 -9.05
CA ALA A 75 14.07 6.72 -8.57
C ALA A 75 12.97 7.79 -8.36
N ASP A 76 11.94 7.84 -9.20
CA ASP A 76 10.82 8.77 -9.04
C ASP A 76 9.92 8.47 -7.82
N VAL A 77 9.91 7.21 -7.35
CA VAL A 77 9.22 6.79 -6.11
C VAL A 77 9.93 7.34 -4.87
N GLN A 78 11.27 7.37 -4.91
CA GLN A 78 12.12 7.82 -3.80
C GLN A 78 12.21 9.34 -3.68
N GLN A 79 11.71 10.10 -4.67
CA GLN A 79 11.74 11.56 -4.65
C GLN A 79 10.77 12.16 -3.61
N SER A 80 11.30 13.10 -2.82
CA SER A 80 10.62 13.93 -1.84
C SER A 80 10.76 15.41 -2.22
N PRO A 81 9.75 16.29 -1.95
CA PRO A 81 8.50 16.03 -1.23
C PRO A 81 7.41 15.36 -2.08
N ARG A 82 6.52 14.63 -1.39
CA ARG A 82 5.25 14.11 -1.93
C ARG A 82 4.14 15.12 -1.59
N PRO A 83 3.65 15.94 -2.55
CA PRO A 83 2.67 16.98 -2.26
C PRO A 83 1.32 16.39 -1.85
N ASP A 84 0.78 15.50 -2.67
CA ASP A 84 -0.48 14.77 -2.48
C ASP A 84 -0.42 13.40 -3.18
N ASP A 85 -1.35 12.49 -2.82
CA ASP A 85 -1.33 11.10 -3.31
C ASP A 85 -1.61 11.00 -4.82
N LEU A 86 -2.50 11.83 -5.36
CA LEU A 86 -2.94 11.76 -6.77
C LEU A 86 -1.87 12.32 -7.71
N GLY A 87 -1.25 13.44 -7.33
CA GLY A 87 -0.10 14.03 -8.01
C GLY A 87 1.09 13.08 -8.02
N PHE A 88 1.35 12.40 -6.89
CA PHE A 88 2.38 11.38 -6.80
C PHE A 88 2.11 10.19 -7.73
N ALA A 89 0.91 9.61 -7.69
CA ALA A 89 0.50 8.51 -8.58
C ALA A 89 0.63 8.90 -10.07
N THR A 90 0.19 10.12 -10.42
CA THR A 90 0.29 10.65 -11.78
C THR A 90 1.75 10.78 -12.24
N ARG A 91 2.66 11.17 -11.34
CA ARG A 91 4.10 11.27 -11.65
C ARG A 91 4.68 9.88 -11.96
N ILE A 92 4.40 8.88 -11.14
CA ILE A 92 4.88 7.50 -11.35
C ILE A 92 4.33 6.94 -12.66
N GLN A 93 3.03 7.13 -12.93
CA GLN A 93 2.42 6.73 -14.19
C GLN A 93 3.17 7.35 -15.39
N ARG A 94 3.38 8.67 -15.41
CA ARG A 94 4.10 9.32 -16.52
C ARG A 94 5.55 8.82 -16.62
N SER A 95 6.19 8.48 -15.51
CA SER A 95 7.53 7.91 -15.52
C SER A 95 7.56 6.54 -16.19
N TYR A 96 6.60 5.69 -15.83
CA TYR A 96 6.43 4.39 -16.48
C TYR A 96 6.16 4.54 -17.97
N ASP A 97 5.20 5.38 -18.35
CA ASP A 97 4.81 5.60 -19.75
C ASP A 97 6.00 6.08 -20.61
N ARG A 98 6.80 7.02 -20.10
CA ARG A 98 8.01 7.50 -20.80
C ARG A 98 9.09 6.43 -20.97
N ASN A 99 9.20 5.49 -20.05
CA ASN A 99 10.28 4.50 -20.03
C ASN A 99 9.91 3.17 -20.68
N PHE A 100 8.61 2.85 -20.80
CA PHE A 100 8.17 1.54 -21.26
C PHE A 100 7.07 1.57 -22.32
N GLY A 101 6.45 2.72 -22.59
CA GLY A 101 5.35 2.83 -23.55
C GLY A 101 5.74 2.51 -25.01
N ASP A 102 7.03 2.49 -25.33
CA ASP A 102 7.59 2.13 -26.62
C ASP A 102 8.11 0.68 -26.70
N ILE A 103 8.15 -0.08 -25.59
CA ILE A 103 8.73 -1.43 -25.49
C ILE A 103 7.80 -2.48 -24.86
N ASP A 104 6.49 -2.26 -24.88
CA ASP A 104 5.50 -3.07 -24.16
C ASP A 104 4.62 -3.99 -25.03
N ASN A 105 4.93 -4.11 -26.33
CA ASN A 105 4.16 -4.97 -27.23
C ASN A 105 4.69 -6.41 -27.26
N ALA A 106 3.85 -7.35 -27.70
CA ALA A 106 4.17 -8.78 -27.67
C ALA A 106 5.45 -9.16 -28.45
N GLY A 107 5.77 -8.44 -29.53
CA GLY A 107 7.01 -8.68 -30.29
C GLY A 107 8.25 -8.27 -29.50
N GLN A 108 8.20 -7.12 -28.83
CA GLN A 108 9.29 -6.59 -28.02
C GLN A 108 9.51 -7.43 -26.76
N LEU A 109 8.44 -7.79 -26.06
CA LEU A 109 8.50 -8.64 -24.87
C LEU A 109 9.10 -10.02 -25.17
N ARG A 110 8.83 -10.61 -26.34
CA ARG A 110 9.47 -11.85 -26.78
C ARG A 110 10.98 -11.70 -27.00
N ASN A 111 11.43 -10.52 -27.39
CA ASN A 111 12.85 -10.24 -27.61
C ASN A 111 13.60 -9.85 -26.34
N HIS A 112 12.92 -9.55 -25.23
CA HIS A 112 13.57 -9.31 -23.94
C HIS A 112 14.26 -10.58 -23.45
N SER A 113 15.44 -10.43 -22.85
CA SER A 113 16.04 -11.49 -22.03
C SER A 113 15.17 -11.75 -20.80
N ASP A 114 15.33 -12.90 -20.14
CA ASP A 114 14.60 -13.20 -18.91
C ASP A 114 14.90 -12.18 -17.79
N THR A 115 16.13 -11.67 -17.74
CA THR A 115 16.54 -10.60 -16.84
C THR A 115 15.82 -9.30 -17.17
N ASP A 116 15.76 -8.90 -18.44
CA ASP A 116 15.07 -7.68 -18.86
C ASP A 116 13.56 -7.76 -18.62
N LEU A 117 12.96 -8.92 -18.85
CA LEU A 117 11.54 -9.12 -18.60
C LEU A 117 11.20 -8.98 -17.12
N LYS A 118 12.05 -9.50 -16.21
CA LYS A 118 11.91 -9.28 -14.77
C LYS A 118 12.06 -7.81 -14.38
N ARG A 119 13.01 -7.08 -14.97
CA ARG A 119 13.16 -5.63 -14.74
C ARG A 119 11.96 -4.82 -15.24
N HIS A 120 11.40 -5.19 -16.39
CA HIS A 120 10.16 -4.58 -16.88
C HIS A 120 8.99 -4.88 -15.93
N TRP A 121 8.89 -6.11 -15.42
CA TRP A 121 7.89 -6.46 -14.41
C TRP A 121 8.04 -5.64 -13.14
N GLU A 122 9.24 -5.48 -12.58
CA GLU A 122 9.48 -4.65 -11.39
C GLU A 122 8.99 -3.21 -11.59
N ALA A 123 9.25 -2.62 -12.76
CA ALA A 123 8.76 -1.29 -13.11
C ALA A 123 7.23 -1.25 -13.25
N ALA A 124 6.63 -2.28 -13.85
CA ALA A 124 5.18 -2.41 -14.01
C ALA A 124 4.48 -2.61 -12.67
N GLU A 125 5.02 -3.47 -11.78
CA GLU A 125 4.56 -3.71 -10.41
C GLU A 125 4.58 -2.40 -9.61
N THR A 126 5.66 -1.63 -9.73
CA THR A 126 5.78 -0.31 -9.11
C THR A 126 4.70 0.64 -9.62
N ALA A 127 4.46 0.70 -10.93
CA ALA A 127 3.46 1.59 -11.50
C ALA A 127 2.02 1.20 -11.09
N ILE A 128 1.64 -0.08 -11.22
CA ILE A 128 0.29 -0.55 -10.86
C ILE A 128 0.02 -0.49 -9.35
N PHE A 129 1.05 -0.39 -8.51
CA PHE A 129 0.88 -0.16 -7.09
C PHE A 129 0.34 1.26 -6.79
N TYR A 130 0.80 2.25 -7.55
CA TYR A 130 0.43 3.66 -7.33
C TYR A 130 -0.70 4.17 -8.23
N THR A 131 -0.88 3.62 -9.43
CA THR A 131 -1.93 4.05 -10.37
C THR A 131 -2.87 2.90 -10.76
N SER A 132 -4.13 3.23 -10.97
CA SER A 132 -5.17 2.36 -11.51
C SER A 132 -5.42 2.57 -13.01
N ALA A 133 -4.52 3.26 -13.70
CA ALA A 133 -4.65 3.57 -15.12
C ALA A 133 -4.70 2.31 -15.99
N ALA A 134 -5.75 2.22 -16.83
CA ALA A 134 -6.08 1.02 -17.58
C ALA A 134 -4.95 0.55 -18.51
N HIS A 135 -4.19 1.46 -19.13
CA HIS A 135 -3.09 1.11 -20.02
C HIS A 135 -1.87 0.56 -19.26
N VAL A 136 -1.59 1.07 -18.06
CA VAL A 136 -0.52 0.54 -17.19
C VAL A 136 -0.87 -0.87 -16.72
N THR A 137 -2.11 -1.10 -16.27
CA THR A 137 -2.59 -2.45 -15.91
C THR A 137 -2.53 -3.41 -17.11
N ALA A 138 -2.91 -2.94 -18.30
CA ALA A 138 -2.82 -3.76 -19.51
C ALA A 138 -1.37 -4.09 -19.88
N SER A 139 -0.43 -3.16 -19.68
CA SER A 139 1.01 -3.42 -19.85
C SER A 139 1.51 -4.46 -18.86
N ALA A 140 1.20 -4.31 -17.57
CA ALA A 140 1.54 -5.29 -16.54
C ALA A 140 1.00 -6.69 -16.88
N GLN A 141 -0.23 -6.78 -17.40
CA GLN A 141 -0.81 -8.04 -17.85
C GLN A 141 -0.02 -8.66 -19.03
N ARG A 142 0.44 -7.87 -19.99
CA ARG A 142 1.27 -8.36 -21.10
C ARG A 142 2.63 -8.88 -20.61
N VAL A 143 3.29 -8.12 -19.74
CA VAL A 143 4.59 -8.51 -19.17
C VAL A 143 4.46 -9.80 -18.36
N LEU A 144 3.45 -9.89 -17.48
CA LEU A 144 3.22 -11.12 -16.70
C LEU A 144 2.89 -12.31 -17.60
N GLY A 145 2.06 -12.12 -18.64
CA GLY A 145 1.71 -13.19 -19.57
C GLY A 145 2.94 -13.76 -20.29
N GLU A 146 3.91 -12.93 -20.67
CA GLU A 146 5.17 -13.40 -21.24
C GLU A 146 6.04 -14.09 -20.18
N MET A 147 6.06 -13.60 -18.92
CA MET A 147 6.76 -14.29 -17.82
C MET A 147 6.16 -15.67 -17.54
N GLU A 148 4.83 -15.80 -17.56
CA GLU A 148 4.12 -17.07 -17.39
C GLU A 148 4.47 -18.05 -18.51
N ARG A 149 4.49 -17.58 -19.77
CA ARG A 149 4.88 -18.38 -20.93
C ARG A 149 6.30 -18.97 -20.81
N ARG A 150 7.20 -18.25 -20.14
CA ARG A 150 8.60 -18.67 -19.91
C ARG A 150 8.83 -19.41 -18.58
N GLY A 151 7.80 -19.60 -17.77
CA GLY A 151 7.95 -20.21 -16.44
C GLY A 151 8.71 -19.34 -15.43
N LEU A 152 8.70 -18.01 -15.62
CA LEU A 152 9.38 -17.05 -14.75
C LEU A 152 8.45 -16.42 -13.70
N ALA A 153 7.14 -16.51 -13.90
CA ALA A 153 6.14 -15.91 -13.01
C ALA A 153 5.90 -16.76 -11.76
N ASP A 154 5.90 -16.10 -10.59
CA ASP A 154 5.56 -16.71 -9.31
C ASP A 154 4.18 -16.24 -8.80
N ASN A 155 3.75 -16.79 -7.66
CA ASN A 155 2.46 -16.46 -7.05
C ASN A 155 2.39 -15.01 -6.55
N ARG A 156 3.55 -14.37 -6.29
CA ARG A 156 3.59 -12.96 -5.90
C ARG A 156 3.24 -12.08 -7.10
N ALA A 157 3.86 -12.31 -8.25
CA ALA A 157 3.58 -11.57 -9.48
C ALA A 157 2.10 -11.68 -9.89
N ARG A 158 1.53 -12.89 -9.77
CA ARG A 158 0.09 -13.14 -10.01
C ARG A 158 -0.80 -12.39 -9.01
N SER A 159 -0.49 -12.46 -7.72
CA SER A 159 -1.22 -11.71 -6.68
C SER A 159 -1.19 -10.20 -6.94
N ARG A 160 -0.06 -9.66 -7.39
CA ARG A 160 0.08 -8.23 -7.72
C ARG A 160 -0.80 -7.81 -8.89
N LEU A 161 -0.79 -8.58 -9.99
CA LEU A 161 -1.67 -8.27 -11.12
C LEU A 161 -3.15 -8.43 -10.74
N PHE A 162 -3.50 -9.50 -10.02
CA PHE A 162 -4.86 -9.71 -9.53
C PHE A 162 -5.36 -8.50 -8.73
N ASN A 163 -4.55 -8.00 -7.79
CA ASN A 163 -4.86 -6.82 -7.00
C ASN A 163 -4.97 -5.54 -7.85
N ALA A 164 -4.10 -5.36 -8.85
CA ALA A 164 -4.20 -4.24 -9.77
C ALA A 164 -5.47 -4.26 -10.63
N LEU A 165 -5.95 -5.45 -11.02
CA LEU A 165 -7.22 -5.59 -11.72
C LEU A 165 -8.39 -5.18 -10.83
N LEU A 166 -8.38 -5.56 -9.55
CA LEU A 166 -9.39 -5.15 -8.57
C LEU A 166 -9.38 -3.63 -8.35
N SER A 167 -8.21 -3.02 -8.15
CA SER A 167 -8.11 -1.58 -7.87
C SER A 167 -8.51 -0.72 -9.07
N ALA A 168 -8.27 -1.21 -10.29
CA ALA A 168 -8.77 -0.63 -11.53
C ALA A 168 -10.28 -0.84 -11.75
N GLY A 169 -10.95 -1.62 -10.90
CA GLY A 169 -12.36 -1.99 -11.05
C GLY A 169 -12.63 -2.96 -12.21
N ARG A 170 -11.63 -3.73 -12.63
CA ARG A 170 -11.73 -4.77 -13.66
C ARG A 170 -12.13 -6.10 -13.01
N PHE A 171 -13.25 -6.11 -12.29
CA PHE A 171 -13.65 -7.24 -11.43
C PHE A 171 -13.85 -8.56 -12.19
N ASP A 172 -14.43 -8.51 -13.40
CA ASP A 172 -14.58 -9.71 -14.23
C ASP A 172 -13.23 -10.25 -14.69
N ALA A 173 -12.31 -9.37 -15.06
CA ALA A 173 -10.96 -9.77 -15.44
C ALA A 173 -10.21 -10.37 -14.24
N ALA A 174 -10.34 -9.80 -13.04
CA ALA A 174 -9.77 -10.35 -11.81
C ALA A 174 -10.36 -11.75 -11.51
N ARG A 175 -11.68 -11.93 -11.66
CA ARG A 175 -12.35 -13.22 -11.48
C ARG A 175 -11.85 -14.27 -12.47
N SER A 176 -11.79 -13.93 -13.76
CA SER A 176 -11.23 -14.81 -14.78
C SER A 176 -9.74 -15.11 -14.54
N PHE A 177 -8.98 -14.13 -14.05
CA PHE A 177 -7.57 -14.30 -13.72
C PHE A 177 -7.38 -15.28 -12.56
N ALA A 178 -8.16 -15.15 -11.48
CA ALA A 178 -8.14 -16.09 -10.36
C ALA A 178 -8.55 -17.52 -10.79
N ALA A 179 -9.57 -17.65 -11.64
CA ALA A 179 -10.02 -18.94 -12.15
C ALA A 179 -8.98 -19.70 -12.99
N ARG A 180 -8.05 -18.99 -13.64
CA ARG A 180 -6.93 -19.59 -14.39
C ARG A 180 -5.71 -19.92 -13.52
N HIS A 181 -5.65 -19.40 -12.29
CA HIS A 181 -4.51 -19.49 -11.39
C HIS A 181 -4.92 -20.07 -10.04
N THR A 182 -5.60 -21.22 -10.05
CA THR A 182 -6.16 -21.86 -8.85
C THR A 182 -5.08 -22.33 -7.87
N ASP A 183 -3.88 -22.59 -8.36
CA ASP A 183 -2.68 -22.96 -7.59
C ASP A 183 -2.01 -21.78 -6.87
N SER A 184 -2.40 -20.55 -7.24
CA SER A 184 -1.76 -19.33 -6.74
C SER A 184 -2.35 -18.82 -5.42
N GLY A 185 -3.40 -19.47 -4.91
CA GLY A 185 -4.04 -19.13 -3.65
C GLY A 185 -4.72 -17.76 -3.65
N LEU A 186 -5.13 -17.27 -4.82
CA LEU A 186 -5.85 -16.01 -4.98
C LEU A 186 -7.24 -16.09 -4.34
N PRO A 187 -7.71 -15.02 -3.68
CA PRO A 187 -9.01 -15.03 -3.02
C PRO A 187 -10.15 -15.05 -4.05
N GLN A 188 -11.31 -15.56 -3.61
CA GLN A 188 -12.52 -15.48 -4.42
C GLN A 188 -12.98 -14.02 -4.55
N VAL A 189 -13.22 -13.59 -5.79
CA VAL A 189 -13.79 -12.27 -6.09
C VAL A 189 -15.30 -12.30 -5.83
N PRO A 190 -15.85 -11.46 -4.93
CA PRO A 190 -17.29 -11.37 -4.70
C PRO A 190 -18.03 -10.84 -5.94
N ALA A 191 -19.37 -10.89 -5.89
CA ALA A 191 -20.19 -10.17 -6.86
C ALA A 191 -20.07 -8.66 -6.62
N PHE A 192 -19.92 -7.87 -7.67
CA PHE A 192 -19.91 -6.41 -7.59
C PHE A 192 -21.17 -5.86 -8.24
N LEU A 193 -21.96 -5.11 -7.48
CA LEU A 193 -23.13 -4.38 -7.97
C LEU A 193 -22.72 -2.91 -8.14
N ASP A 194 -22.25 -2.58 -9.34
CA ASP A 194 -21.72 -1.24 -9.70
C ASP A 194 -22.82 -0.39 -10.34
N THR A 195 -23.65 0.24 -9.50
CA THR A 195 -24.53 1.33 -9.93
C THR A 195 -23.85 2.64 -9.56
N ASP A 196 -23.49 3.44 -10.57
CA ASP A 196 -22.85 4.74 -10.34
C ASP A 196 -23.82 5.68 -9.60
N PRO A 197 -23.50 6.09 -8.36
CA PRO A 197 -24.38 6.94 -7.58
C PRO A 197 -24.26 8.44 -7.92
N GLY A 198 -23.31 8.84 -8.78
CA GLY A 198 -23.05 10.26 -9.07
C GLY A 198 -22.46 11.04 -7.89
N LEU A 199 -21.97 10.34 -6.87
CA LEU A 199 -21.37 10.88 -5.64
C LEU A 199 -20.04 10.16 -5.38
N PRO A 200 -19.13 10.74 -4.57
CA PRO A 200 -18.02 9.98 -4.00
C PRO A 200 -18.53 8.69 -3.39
N SER A 201 -17.90 7.58 -3.73
CA SER A 201 -18.50 6.27 -3.52
C SER A 201 -17.55 5.27 -2.88
N ALA A 202 -18.16 4.29 -2.24
CA ALA A 202 -17.47 3.18 -1.62
C ALA A 202 -18.25 1.87 -1.83
N TRP A 203 -17.54 0.78 -1.68
CA TRP A 203 -18.03 -0.58 -1.73
C TRP A 203 -18.40 -1.03 -0.32
N ARG A 204 -19.64 -1.51 -0.19
CA ARG A 204 -20.17 -2.08 1.06
C ARG A 204 -20.40 -3.57 0.89
N PHE A 205 -19.87 -4.36 1.81
CA PHE A 205 -20.17 -5.79 1.87
C PHE A 205 -21.63 -6.02 2.29
N SER A 206 -22.28 -6.98 1.63
CA SER A 206 -23.48 -7.64 2.13
C SER A 206 -23.16 -8.41 3.41
N LYS A 207 -24.18 -8.70 4.22
CA LYS A 207 -24.02 -9.43 5.49
C LYS A 207 -23.39 -10.81 5.33
N ASP A 208 -23.60 -11.47 4.19
CA ASP A 208 -23.02 -12.77 3.86
C ASP A 208 -21.58 -12.68 3.31
N GLY A 209 -21.06 -11.47 3.10
CA GLY A 209 -19.71 -11.24 2.59
C GLY A 209 -19.48 -11.62 1.12
N ASN A 210 -20.55 -11.95 0.37
CA ASN A 210 -20.43 -12.45 -1.01
C ASN A 210 -20.69 -11.38 -2.08
N THR A 211 -21.23 -10.23 -1.69
CA THR A 211 -21.56 -9.14 -2.60
C THR A 211 -20.99 -7.81 -2.09
N LEU A 212 -20.41 -7.03 -2.99
CA LEU A 212 -20.03 -5.64 -2.77
C LEU A 212 -20.98 -4.75 -3.57
N THR A 213 -21.74 -3.89 -2.89
CA THR A 213 -22.62 -2.92 -3.53
C THR A 213 -21.97 -1.54 -3.49
N ARG A 214 -21.93 -0.84 -4.64
CA ARG A 214 -21.46 0.54 -4.69
C ARG A 214 -22.49 1.45 -4.05
N THR A 215 -22.04 2.33 -3.16
CA THR A 215 -22.89 3.28 -2.45
C THR A 215 -22.29 4.66 -2.52
N GLY A 216 -23.12 5.65 -2.87
CA GLY A 216 -22.75 7.05 -2.81
C GLY A 216 -22.69 7.55 -1.35
N ILE A 217 -21.76 8.44 -1.09
CA ILE A 217 -21.58 9.13 0.18
C ILE A 217 -21.74 10.62 -0.10
N ASP A 218 -22.86 11.17 0.36
CA ASP A 218 -23.14 12.60 0.27
C ASP A 218 -22.23 13.36 1.24
N LEU A 219 -21.38 14.23 0.70
CA LEU A 219 -20.45 15.07 1.45
C LEU A 219 -21.00 16.47 1.75
N GLN A 220 -22.26 16.77 1.40
CA GLN A 220 -22.90 18.05 1.73
C GLN A 220 -23.13 18.19 3.25
N PRO A 221 -23.69 17.19 3.97
CA PRO A 221 -23.79 17.25 5.42
C PRO A 221 -22.42 17.15 6.09
N LEU A 222 -22.35 17.60 7.34
CA LEU A 222 -21.13 17.44 8.15
C LEU A 222 -20.90 15.96 8.47
N GLN A 223 -19.75 15.44 8.06
CA GLN A 223 -19.34 14.05 8.28
C GLN A 223 -17.89 13.95 8.76
N ILE A 224 -17.59 12.85 9.46
CA ILE A 224 -16.23 12.44 9.78
C ILE A 224 -15.85 11.33 8.80
N ILE A 225 -14.83 11.56 7.98
CA ILE A 225 -14.23 10.51 7.17
C ILE A 225 -12.98 10.00 7.88
N VAL A 226 -12.90 8.69 8.08
CA VAL A 226 -11.74 8.04 8.66
C VAL A 226 -11.06 7.20 7.58
N ALA A 227 -9.92 7.65 7.09
CA ALA A 227 -9.05 6.82 6.26
C ALA A 227 -8.42 5.75 7.16
N ALA A 228 -8.72 4.48 6.92
CA ALA A 228 -8.40 3.34 7.78
C ALA A 228 -7.88 2.13 6.98
N GLY A 229 -7.31 1.14 7.66
CA GLY A 229 -6.79 -0.10 7.03
C GLY A 229 -5.49 -0.64 7.63
N CYS A 230 -4.93 0.02 8.66
CA CYS A 230 -3.76 -0.47 9.41
C CYS A 230 -4.10 -0.81 10.86
N HIS A 231 -3.17 -1.44 11.59
CA HIS A 231 -3.40 -1.79 13.01
C HIS A 231 -3.69 -0.58 13.90
N PHE A 232 -3.04 0.58 13.68
CA PHE A 232 -3.37 1.82 14.40
C PHE A 232 -4.81 2.28 14.14
N SER A 233 -5.38 1.96 12.97
CA SER A 233 -6.79 2.23 12.70
C SER A 233 -7.70 1.29 13.50
N ALA A 234 -7.32 0.02 13.65
CA ALA A 234 -8.08 -0.94 14.46
C ALA A 234 -8.07 -0.53 15.95
N ASP A 235 -6.92 -0.09 16.45
CA ASP A 235 -6.80 0.48 17.80
C ASP A 235 -7.73 1.69 17.95
N ALA A 236 -7.70 2.63 17.00
CA ALA A 236 -8.60 3.78 16.98
C ALA A 236 -10.07 3.37 16.98
N ALA A 237 -10.44 2.40 16.15
CA ALA A 237 -11.80 1.90 16.05
C ALA A 237 -12.31 1.34 17.38
N ASN A 238 -11.47 0.59 18.09
CA ASN A 238 -11.81 0.02 19.39
C ASN A 238 -11.89 1.09 20.48
N ASP A 239 -10.91 1.97 20.58
CA ASP A 239 -10.86 3.01 21.60
C ASP A 239 -12.03 3.99 21.43
N ILE A 240 -12.25 4.49 20.22
CA ILE A 240 -13.31 5.46 19.92
C ILE A 240 -14.68 4.84 20.15
N ALA A 241 -14.91 3.59 19.74
CA ALA A 241 -16.21 2.96 19.92
C ALA A 241 -16.56 2.73 21.41
N ASN A 242 -15.55 2.63 22.28
CA ASN A 242 -15.71 2.47 23.73
C ASN A 242 -15.64 3.79 24.50
N ASP A 243 -15.25 4.89 23.86
CA ASP A 243 -15.13 6.19 24.49
C ASP A 243 -16.52 6.84 24.69
N PRO A 244 -16.89 7.27 25.91
CA PRO A 244 -18.22 7.82 26.19
C PRO A 244 -18.49 9.16 25.50
N VAL A 245 -17.44 9.90 25.13
CA VAL A 245 -17.53 11.19 24.44
C VAL A 245 -17.43 11.01 22.92
N LEU A 246 -16.46 10.25 22.44
CA LEU A 246 -16.20 10.09 21.00
C LEU A 246 -17.16 9.09 20.35
N GLY A 247 -17.52 8.00 21.05
CA GLY A 247 -18.35 6.93 20.53
C GLY A 247 -19.67 7.42 19.92
N PRO A 248 -20.51 8.17 20.66
CA PRO A 248 -21.78 8.69 20.13
C PRO A 248 -21.62 9.57 18.89
N VAL A 249 -20.56 10.40 18.84
CA VAL A 249 -20.29 11.27 17.70
C VAL A 249 -19.88 10.44 16.48
N PHE A 250 -18.98 9.48 16.64
CA PHE A 250 -18.53 8.64 15.55
C PHE A 250 -19.63 7.71 15.03
N THR A 251 -20.46 7.15 15.91
CA THR A 251 -21.62 6.34 15.49
C THR A 251 -22.56 7.14 14.58
N ARG A 252 -22.75 8.43 14.85
CA ARG A 252 -23.67 9.29 14.08
C ARG A 252 -23.05 9.85 12.80
N HIS A 253 -21.80 10.28 12.86
CA HIS A 253 -21.18 11.10 11.81
C HIS A 253 -20.08 10.40 11.02
N ALA A 254 -19.51 9.29 11.52
CA ALA A 254 -18.32 8.71 10.92
C ALA A 254 -18.59 7.71 9.79
N ARG A 255 -17.68 7.69 8.83
CA ARG A 255 -17.52 6.65 7.81
C ARG A 255 -16.06 6.19 7.82
N TRP A 256 -15.85 4.90 8.09
CA TRP A 256 -14.53 4.28 8.04
C TRP A 256 -14.28 3.77 6.63
N LEU A 257 -13.23 4.28 5.99
CA LEU A 257 -12.95 4.06 4.58
C LEU A 257 -11.55 3.47 4.41
N SER A 258 -11.44 2.33 3.74
CA SER A 258 -10.17 1.79 3.27
C SER A 258 -9.85 2.25 1.85
N LEU A 259 -8.66 1.89 1.38
CA LEU A 259 -8.30 1.96 -0.03
C LEU A 259 -9.20 1.04 -0.88
N PRO A 260 -9.21 1.20 -2.22
CA PRO A 260 -10.01 0.34 -3.09
C PRO A 260 -9.70 -1.15 -2.93
N PRO A 261 -10.65 -2.05 -3.28
CA PRO A 261 -10.37 -3.48 -3.39
C PRO A 261 -9.11 -3.73 -4.21
N GLY A 262 -8.21 -4.60 -3.73
CA GLY A 262 -6.91 -4.87 -4.37
C GLY A 262 -5.77 -4.02 -3.80
N ASN A 263 -6.03 -2.77 -3.41
CA ASN A 263 -5.13 -2.05 -2.51
C ASN A 263 -5.39 -2.47 -1.06
N GLU A 264 -6.67 -2.57 -0.69
CA GLU A 264 -7.12 -3.24 0.52
C GLU A 264 -7.41 -4.71 0.21
N ASP A 265 -6.96 -5.60 1.09
CA ASP A 265 -7.23 -7.03 0.97
C ASP A 265 -8.71 -7.32 1.30
N LEU A 266 -9.39 -8.06 0.41
CA LEU A 266 -10.82 -8.33 0.55
C LEU A 266 -11.15 -9.15 1.81
N ASP A 267 -10.26 -10.06 2.21
CA ASP A 267 -10.46 -10.88 3.40
C ASP A 267 -10.15 -10.07 4.67
N ALA A 268 -9.17 -9.17 4.63
CA ALA A 268 -8.93 -8.20 5.69
C ALA A 268 -10.13 -7.26 5.90
N LEU A 269 -10.74 -6.77 4.82
CA LEU A 269 -11.95 -5.94 4.90
C LEU A 269 -13.15 -6.71 5.47
N ARG A 270 -13.33 -7.99 5.09
CA ARG A 270 -14.35 -8.87 5.67
C ARG A 270 -14.10 -9.09 7.16
N GLU A 271 -12.86 -9.40 7.53
CA GLU A 271 -12.47 -9.64 8.91
C GLU A 271 -12.62 -8.38 9.78
N TRP A 272 -12.27 -7.20 9.26
CA TRP A 272 -12.54 -5.92 9.92
C TRP A 272 -14.01 -5.79 10.26
N ASN A 273 -14.89 -5.95 9.27
CA ASN A 273 -16.34 -5.77 9.46
C ASN A 273 -16.95 -6.79 10.43
N ARG A 274 -16.36 -7.99 10.54
CA ARG A 274 -16.73 -9.00 11.54
C ARG A 274 -16.28 -8.60 12.95
N THR A 275 -15.08 -8.05 13.09
CA THR A 275 -14.45 -7.77 14.38
C THR A 275 -14.78 -6.37 14.94
N HIS A 276 -15.18 -5.43 14.08
CA HIS A 276 -15.48 -4.05 14.44
C HIS A 276 -16.91 -3.64 14.01
N PRO A 277 -17.97 -4.30 14.51
CA PRO A 277 -19.34 -4.08 14.04
C PRO A 277 -19.90 -2.68 14.33
N ARG A 278 -19.30 -1.92 15.27
CA ARG A 278 -19.67 -0.52 15.57
C ARG A 278 -18.99 0.50 14.65
N THR A 279 -17.97 0.08 13.91
CA THR A 279 -17.17 0.92 13.01
C THR A 279 -16.91 0.18 11.70
N PRO A 280 -17.96 -0.25 10.98
CA PRO A 280 -17.81 -0.99 9.75
C PRO A 280 -17.07 -0.14 8.71
N MET A 281 -16.14 -0.78 8.01
CA MET A 281 -15.30 -0.21 6.98
C MET A 281 -15.90 -0.46 5.59
N LEU A 282 -15.84 0.59 4.76
CA LEU A 282 -16.19 0.57 3.34
C LEU A 282 -14.90 0.73 2.53
N ALA A 283 -14.76 0.09 1.38
CA ALA A 283 -13.62 0.32 0.50
C ALA A 283 -13.95 1.36 -0.55
N ILE A 284 -13.19 2.46 -0.66
CA ILE A 284 -13.50 3.49 -1.65
C ILE A 284 -13.48 2.92 -3.08
N ARG A 285 -14.31 3.45 -3.99
CA ARG A 285 -14.25 2.99 -5.39
C ARG A 285 -12.93 3.38 -6.07
N ASN A 286 -12.55 4.64 -5.91
CA ASN A 286 -11.37 5.22 -6.53
C ASN A 286 -10.88 6.39 -5.67
N ARG A 287 -9.57 6.51 -5.48
CA ARG A 287 -8.92 7.61 -4.76
C ARG A 287 -9.32 9.00 -5.30
N ALA A 288 -9.51 9.13 -6.61
CA ALA A 288 -9.84 10.41 -7.26
C ALA A 288 -11.20 10.98 -6.82
N GLU A 289 -12.17 10.13 -6.48
CA GLU A 289 -13.47 10.56 -5.94
C GLU A 289 -13.34 11.24 -4.56
N TRP A 290 -12.20 11.05 -3.89
CA TRP A 290 -11.91 11.51 -2.54
C TRP A 290 -10.80 12.56 -2.50
N ALA A 291 -10.62 13.33 -3.59
CA ALA A 291 -9.58 14.35 -3.74
C ALA A 291 -9.62 15.46 -2.66
N VAL A 292 -10.76 15.63 -1.99
CA VAL A 292 -10.91 16.51 -0.81
C VAL A 292 -10.01 16.11 0.36
N ILE A 293 -9.56 14.85 0.42
CA ILE A 293 -8.56 14.36 1.40
C ILE A 293 -7.24 14.12 0.65
N PRO A 294 -6.30 15.09 0.66
CA PRO A 294 -5.11 15.05 -0.20
C PRO A 294 -4.11 13.94 0.16
N LYS A 295 -4.12 13.48 1.42
CA LYS A 295 -3.23 12.44 1.94
C LYS A 295 -4.01 11.38 2.70
N TRP A 296 -3.87 10.11 2.30
CA TRP A 296 -4.55 8.95 2.91
C TRP A 296 -3.67 8.22 3.93
N ASN A 297 -2.90 8.94 4.74
CA ASN A 297 -2.18 8.30 5.83
C ASN A 297 -3.20 7.66 6.80
N MET A 298 -2.93 6.46 7.31
CA MET A 298 -3.87 5.74 8.16
C MET A 298 -3.39 5.69 9.62
N PRO A 299 -4.25 5.98 10.62
CA PRO A 299 -5.56 6.60 10.46
C PRO A 299 -5.44 8.10 10.16
N THR A 300 -6.30 8.63 9.28
CA THR A 300 -6.55 10.07 9.15
C THR A 300 -8.02 10.32 9.44
N PHE A 301 -8.30 11.31 10.28
CA PHE A 301 -9.64 11.77 10.61
C PHE A 301 -9.85 13.12 9.93
N ALA A 302 -10.80 13.19 9.02
CA ALA A 302 -11.13 14.38 8.26
C ALA A 302 -12.57 14.80 8.53
N ILE A 303 -12.79 16.07 8.85
CA ILE A 303 -14.14 16.65 8.95
C ILE A 303 -14.47 17.28 7.61
N ILE A 304 -15.55 16.82 6.99
CA ILE A 304 -16.02 17.31 5.70
C ILE A 304 -17.39 17.93 5.87
N GLN A 305 -17.62 19.10 5.26
CA GLN A 305 -18.92 19.75 5.19
C GLN A 305 -19.03 20.54 3.88
N GLY A 306 -20.19 20.47 3.22
CA GLY A 306 -20.41 21.15 1.94
C GLY A 306 -19.42 20.72 0.85
N GLY A 307 -18.96 19.46 0.90
CA GLY A 307 -17.96 18.90 -0.01
C GLY A 307 -16.52 19.42 0.22
N LYS A 308 -16.25 20.11 1.33
CA LYS A 308 -14.93 20.70 1.64
C LYS A 308 -14.34 20.11 2.90
N LEU A 309 -13.01 19.96 2.93
CA LEU A 309 -12.25 19.63 4.13
C LEU A 309 -12.24 20.84 5.07
N ILE A 310 -12.82 20.67 6.26
CA ILE A 310 -12.89 21.71 7.29
C ILE A 310 -11.68 21.63 8.21
N ASP A 311 -11.35 20.43 8.67
CA ASP A 311 -10.22 20.17 9.56
C ASP A 311 -9.78 18.70 9.41
N SER A 312 -8.55 18.38 9.81
CA SER A 312 -8.08 17.00 9.88
C SER A 312 -6.99 16.79 10.91
N THR A 313 -6.93 15.57 11.44
CA THR A 313 -5.82 15.08 12.26
C THR A 313 -5.45 13.67 11.85
N ARG A 314 -4.27 13.19 12.25
CA ARG A 314 -3.72 11.90 11.81
C ARG A 314 -3.00 11.16 12.92
N GLY A 315 -2.90 9.85 12.73
CA GLY A 315 -2.28 8.92 13.66
C GLY A 315 -3.19 8.55 14.82
N TRP A 316 -2.88 7.42 15.45
CA TRP A 316 -3.50 6.98 16.68
C TRP A 316 -2.53 6.09 17.43
N ARG A 317 -2.51 6.18 18.75
CA ARG A 317 -1.77 5.28 19.63
C ARG A 317 -2.66 5.00 20.82
N SER A 318 -3.03 3.73 21.00
CA SER A 318 -3.92 3.36 22.10
C SER A 318 -3.28 3.70 23.45
N GLY A 319 -4.12 4.14 24.38
CA GLY A 319 -3.73 4.58 25.72
C GLY A 319 -3.02 5.94 25.77
N ASP A 320 -2.75 6.58 24.63
CA ASP A 320 -2.12 7.89 24.59
C ASP A 320 -3.17 9.02 24.53
N PRO A 321 -3.30 9.83 25.60
CA PRO A 321 -4.28 10.90 25.66
C PRO A 321 -4.03 12.01 24.62
N GLU A 322 -2.83 12.17 24.08
CA GLU A 322 -2.51 13.22 23.11
C GLU A 322 -3.34 13.08 21.82
N PHE A 323 -3.41 11.86 21.26
CA PHE A 323 -4.17 11.60 20.04
C PHE A 323 -5.67 11.80 20.25
N ARG A 324 -6.18 11.30 21.37
CA ARG A 324 -7.56 11.51 21.80
C ARG A 324 -7.89 13.00 21.94
N ASN A 325 -7.06 13.77 22.65
CA ASN A 325 -7.30 15.19 22.92
C ASN A 325 -7.24 16.03 21.64
N LYS A 326 -6.36 15.70 20.70
CA LYS A 326 -6.34 16.32 19.35
C LYS A 326 -7.65 16.09 18.62
N LEU A 327 -8.16 14.85 18.64
CA LEU A 327 -9.43 14.50 18.01
C LEU A 327 -10.60 15.23 18.68
N VAL A 328 -10.69 15.23 20.01
CA VAL A 328 -11.71 15.99 20.76
C VAL A 328 -11.67 17.48 20.41
N SER A 329 -10.48 18.08 20.36
CA SER A 329 -10.31 19.50 20.02
C SER A 329 -10.78 19.82 18.60
N MET A 330 -10.47 18.94 17.64
CA MET A 330 -10.95 19.03 16.26
C MET A 330 -12.48 18.98 16.19
N LEU A 331 -13.11 18.03 16.91
CA LEU A 331 -14.57 17.90 16.95
C LEU A 331 -15.25 19.10 17.62
N ARG A 332 -14.65 19.68 18.68
CA ARG A 332 -15.15 20.90 19.33
C ARG A 332 -15.11 22.09 18.36
N ARG A 333 -14.02 22.30 17.63
CA ARG A 333 -13.92 23.37 16.61
C ARG A 333 -14.95 23.23 15.49
N ALA A 334 -15.29 22.01 15.14
CA ALA A 334 -16.32 21.71 14.14
C ALA A 334 -17.76 21.72 14.69
N GLY A 335 -17.95 22.01 15.98
CA GLY A 335 -19.28 22.02 16.60
C GLY A 335 -19.91 20.64 16.79
N LEU A 336 -19.13 19.55 16.67
CA LEU A 336 -19.58 18.18 16.90
C LEU A 336 -19.55 17.75 18.38
N LEU A 337 -18.81 18.50 19.20
CA LEU A 337 -18.79 18.35 20.65
C LEU A 337 -19.02 19.72 21.28
N GLN A 338 -19.76 19.75 22.40
CA GLN A 338 -19.92 20.98 23.17
C GLN A 338 -18.59 21.41 23.80
N ALA A 339 -18.42 22.72 23.96
CA ALA A 339 -17.31 23.27 24.72
C ALA A 339 -17.56 23.00 26.21
N GLY A 340 -16.79 22.07 26.79
CA GLY A 340 -16.79 21.82 28.24
C GLY A 340 -17.89 20.91 28.76
N THR A 341 -17.64 19.61 28.71
CA THR A 341 -18.15 18.63 29.69
C THR A 341 -17.04 17.61 29.83
N ASP A 342 -16.11 17.90 30.73
CA ASP A 342 -15.03 16.99 31.12
C ASP A 342 -15.54 16.02 32.20
#